data_AF-A0A1G3PS29-F1
#
_entry.id   AF-A0A1G3PS29-F1
#
_cell.length_a   1.000
_cell.length_b   1.000
_cell.length_c   1.000
_cell.angle_alpha   90.00
_cell.angle_beta   90.00
_cell.angle_gamma   90.00
#
_symmetry.space_group_name_H-M   'P 1'
#
loop_
_entity.id
_entity.type
_entity.pdbx_description
1 polymer ?
#
loop_
_entity_poly.entity_id
_entity_poly.type
_entity_poly.pdbx_seq_one_letter_code
_entity_poly.pdbx_strand_id
1 'polypeptide(L)'
;MTGSVIENTPPKSPFIETLLKWINPYELIFDLAIALIAGAVYRAAAPVTGFILLDTGPLAAIAVMALSEFFLMLFFGQIYRRYNNSAIEKPPVIEALSGIVLFIAINGLFFSMPSTIYSMLLTFPDFEHGVEFAIVPVSGAFIIIGVSVGFPLNKFKEVEPFLSIPLAITGLLGVVSVLYIVFSFGVIAGLLYALMPVTAYLIHFFLKERAARSGEAKPRSKVLGTIAAVLLPITAALALSVWQEIVVVRSVMVMSDPGQAFTGWNLLVLMLVSGLLPIRLLAALAPPYKPVNTVIAVLSLAFYFTSLFTAAEKFREFIAKLPAP
;
A
#
# COMPACT_ATOMS: atom_id res chain seq x y z
N MET A 1 19.08 -30.87 22.95
CA MET A 1 18.17 -31.87 22.37
C MET A 1 16.80 -31.23 22.17
N THR A 2 16.52 -30.71 20.98
CA THR A 2 15.24 -30.09 20.63
C THR A 2 14.38 -31.13 19.95
N GLY A 3 13.43 -31.72 20.68
CA GLY A 3 12.41 -32.58 20.09
C GLY A 3 11.60 -31.79 19.07
N SER A 4 11.61 -32.23 17.82
CA SER A 4 10.68 -31.74 16.80
C SER A 4 9.28 -32.12 17.25
N VAL A 5 8.48 -31.13 17.62
CA VAL A 5 7.03 -31.31 17.78
C VAL A 5 6.52 -31.63 16.37
N ILE A 6 6.27 -32.90 16.11
CA ILE A 6 5.59 -33.36 14.91
C ILE A 6 4.17 -32.81 15.02
N GLU A 7 3.90 -31.70 14.33
CA GLU A 7 2.54 -31.18 14.22
C GLU A 7 1.71 -32.21 13.45
N ASN A 8 0.87 -32.94 14.18
CA ASN A 8 -0.19 -33.77 13.60
C ASN A 8 -1.24 -32.86 12.95
N THR A 9 -0.92 -32.30 11.78
CA THR A 9 -1.94 -31.74 10.90
C THR A 9 -2.76 -32.90 10.32
N PRO A 10 -4.10 -32.89 10.44
CA PRO A 10 -4.94 -33.92 9.86
C PRO A 10 -4.69 -34.00 8.34
N PRO A 11 -4.71 -35.22 7.76
CA PRO A 11 -4.48 -35.40 6.34
C PRO A 11 -5.50 -34.57 5.54
N LYS A 12 -5.01 -33.75 4.61
CA LYS A 12 -5.87 -32.96 3.73
C LYS A 12 -6.53 -33.92 2.73
N SER A 13 -7.76 -33.60 2.31
CA SER A 13 -8.38 -34.43 1.27
C SER A 13 -7.55 -34.37 -0.02
N PRO A 14 -7.44 -35.47 -0.78
CA PRO A 14 -6.64 -35.53 -2.00
C PRO A 14 -7.09 -34.50 -3.06
N PHE A 15 -8.37 -34.11 -3.03
CA PHE A 15 -8.89 -33.02 -3.85
C PHE A 15 -8.31 -31.66 -3.46
N ILE A 16 -8.28 -31.33 -2.15
CA ILE A 16 -7.73 -30.07 -1.65
C ILE A 16 -6.23 -29.98 -1.97
N GLU A 17 -5.49 -31.08 -1.84
CA GLU A 17 -4.07 -31.11 -2.21
C GLU A 17 -3.86 -30.87 -3.70
N THR A 18 -4.69 -31.47 -4.54
CA THR A 18 -4.65 -31.25 -5.98
C THR A 18 -4.97 -29.80 -6.32
N LEU A 19 -6.00 -29.21 -5.71
CA LEU A 19 -6.37 -27.81 -5.94
C LEU A 19 -5.25 -26.84 -5.49
N LEU A 20 -4.65 -27.07 -4.32
CA LEU A 20 -3.54 -26.24 -3.80
C LEU A 20 -2.25 -26.37 -4.63
N LYS A 21 -2.11 -27.40 -5.47
CA LYS A 21 -1.02 -27.45 -6.47
C LYS A 21 -1.20 -26.42 -7.57
N TRP A 22 -2.42 -26.03 -7.89
CA TRP A 22 -2.74 -25.10 -8.98
C TRP A 22 -3.09 -23.70 -8.50
N ILE A 23 -3.47 -23.53 -7.23
CA ILE A 23 -4.00 -22.27 -6.69
C ILE A 23 -3.28 -21.87 -5.41
N ASN A 24 -2.92 -20.59 -5.33
CA ASN A 24 -2.53 -19.87 -4.13
C ASN A 24 -3.76 -19.14 -3.57
N PRO A 25 -4.36 -19.59 -2.46
CA PRO A 25 -5.62 -19.04 -1.97
C PRO A 25 -5.52 -17.58 -1.53
N TYR A 26 -4.34 -17.12 -1.11
CA TYR A 26 -4.17 -15.75 -0.63
C TYR A 26 -4.18 -14.73 -1.76
N GLU A 27 -3.45 -15.01 -2.84
CA GLU A 27 -3.48 -14.20 -4.06
C GLU A 27 -4.87 -14.22 -4.66
N LEU A 28 -5.52 -15.40 -4.67
CA LEU A 28 -6.90 -15.51 -5.15
C LEU A 28 -7.87 -14.64 -4.34
N ILE A 29 -7.77 -14.62 -3.01
CA ILE A 29 -8.61 -13.76 -2.15
C ILE A 29 -8.33 -12.29 -2.45
N PHE A 30 -7.06 -11.90 -2.61
CA PHE A 30 -6.69 -10.54 -2.98
C PHE A 30 -7.28 -10.13 -4.34
N ASP A 31 -7.09 -10.95 -5.37
CA ASP A 31 -7.57 -10.69 -6.73
C ASP A 31 -9.09 -10.64 -6.80
N LEU A 32 -9.78 -11.53 -6.06
CA LEU A 32 -11.23 -11.55 -5.96
C LEU A 32 -11.75 -10.33 -5.21
N ALA A 33 -11.10 -9.94 -4.12
CA ALA A 33 -11.45 -8.74 -3.37
C ALA A 33 -11.30 -7.49 -4.24
N ILE A 34 -10.20 -7.38 -5.01
CA ILE A 34 -10.00 -6.28 -5.97
C ILE A 34 -11.09 -6.28 -7.05
N ALA A 35 -11.40 -7.44 -7.65
CA ALA A 35 -12.41 -7.53 -8.69
C ALA A 35 -13.81 -7.15 -8.15
N LEU A 36 -14.14 -7.61 -6.95
CA LEU A 36 -15.40 -7.29 -6.28
C LEU A 36 -15.48 -5.80 -5.94
N ILE A 37 -14.42 -5.21 -5.39
CA ILE A 37 -14.37 -3.78 -5.11
C ILE A 37 -14.47 -2.98 -6.41
N ALA A 38 -13.80 -3.39 -7.49
CA ALA A 38 -13.90 -2.71 -8.78
C ALA A 38 -15.32 -2.73 -9.36
N GLY A 39 -16.00 -3.88 -9.26
CA GLY A 39 -17.38 -4.02 -9.68
C GLY A 39 -18.35 -3.17 -8.82
N ALA A 40 -18.21 -3.25 -7.50
CA ALA A 40 -19.10 -2.57 -6.57
C ALA A 40 -18.85 -1.05 -6.51
N VAL A 41 -17.60 -0.64 -6.37
CA VAL A 41 -17.22 0.78 -6.19
C VAL A 41 -17.14 1.48 -7.54
N TYR A 42 -16.27 1.06 -8.45
CA TYR A 42 -16.03 1.86 -9.67
C TYR A 42 -17.08 1.68 -10.76
N ARG A 43 -17.69 0.50 -10.87
CA ARG A 43 -18.69 0.24 -11.92
C ARG A 43 -20.12 0.55 -11.48
N ALA A 44 -20.47 0.29 -10.21
CA ALA A 44 -21.82 0.50 -9.71
C ALA A 44 -21.98 1.81 -8.92
N ALA A 45 -21.15 2.07 -7.90
CA ALA A 45 -21.33 3.22 -7.00
C ALA A 45 -20.80 4.55 -7.58
N ALA A 46 -19.52 4.61 -7.97
CA ALA A 46 -18.85 5.83 -8.40
C ALA A 46 -19.56 6.59 -9.54
N PRO A 47 -20.17 5.93 -10.55
CA PRO A 47 -20.94 6.63 -11.58
C PRO A 47 -22.19 7.33 -11.07
N VAL A 48 -22.71 6.93 -9.90
CA VAL A 48 -23.97 7.44 -9.33
C VAL A 48 -23.71 8.41 -8.20
N THR A 49 -22.79 8.07 -7.29
CA THR A 49 -22.52 8.84 -6.07
C THR A 49 -21.30 9.76 -6.19
N GLY A 50 -20.55 9.68 -7.29
CA GLY A 50 -19.19 10.24 -7.34
C GLY A 50 -18.19 9.40 -6.54
N PHE A 51 -16.94 9.86 -6.51
CA PHE A 51 -15.87 9.21 -5.75
C PHE A 51 -16.03 9.51 -4.25
N ILE A 52 -15.93 8.47 -3.42
CA ILE A 52 -16.14 8.48 -1.97
C ILE A 52 -15.25 9.51 -1.28
N LEU A 53 -14.02 9.66 -1.75
CA LEU A 53 -13.02 10.51 -1.09
C LEU A 53 -13.21 11.99 -1.37
N LEU A 54 -13.93 12.38 -2.42
CA LEU A 54 -14.16 13.80 -2.74
C LEU A 54 -14.91 14.55 -1.64
N ASP A 55 -15.80 13.86 -0.93
CA ASP A 55 -16.61 14.45 0.13
C ASP A 55 -15.98 14.31 1.53
N THR A 56 -14.76 13.76 1.61
CA THR A 56 -14.08 13.54 2.89
C THR A 56 -13.26 14.76 3.31
N GLY A 57 -13.44 15.23 4.55
CA GLY A 57 -12.68 16.37 5.08
C GLY A 57 -11.17 16.07 5.24
N PRO A 58 -10.35 17.09 5.50
CA PRO A 58 -8.88 16.99 5.57
C PRO A 58 -8.34 15.86 6.45
N LEU A 59 -8.89 15.72 7.65
CA LEU A 59 -8.47 14.70 8.61
C LEU A 59 -8.75 13.28 8.09
N ALA A 60 -9.90 13.10 7.43
CA ALA A 60 -10.26 11.82 6.84
C ALA A 60 -9.32 11.47 5.69
N ALA A 61 -8.98 12.42 4.81
CA ALA A 61 -8.00 12.21 3.74
C ALA A 61 -6.62 11.77 4.27
N ILE A 62 -6.12 12.43 5.34
CA ILE A 62 -4.86 12.05 6.00
C ILE A 62 -4.95 10.68 6.66
N ALA A 63 -6.05 10.37 7.34
CA ALA A 63 -6.25 9.06 7.99
C ALA A 63 -6.32 7.94 6.94
N VAL A 64 -7.01 8.19 5.84
CA VAL A 64 -7.15 7.29 4.70
C VAL A 64 -5.77 7.00 4.07
N MET A 65 -4.95 8.03 3.87
CA MET A 65 -3.56 7.89 3.42
C MET A 65 -2.77 6.96 4.35
N ALA A 66 -2.70 7.32 5.63
CA ALA A 66 -1.95 6.61 6.65
C ALA A 66 -2.34 5.12 6.75
N LEU A 67 -3.66 4.84 6.79
CA LEU A 67 -4.16 3.47 6.83
C LEU A 67 -3.84 2.71 5.54
N SER A 68 -3.95 3.37 4.38
CA SER A 68 -3.67 2.74 3.10
C SER A 68 -2.20 2.35 2.99
N GLU A 69 -1.28 3.26 3.34
CA GLU A 69 0.15 2.99 3.35
C GLU A 69 0.51 1.85 4.30
N PHE A 70 -0.03 1.88 5.52
CA PHE A 70 0.20 0.82 6.50
C PHE A 70 -0.23 -0.55 6.00
N PHE A 71 -1.47 -0.70 5.52
CA PHE A 71 -1.98 -1.99 5.06
C PHE A 71 -1.30 -2.48 3.78
N LEU A 72 -0.97 -1.57 2.86
CA LEU A 72 -0.20 -1.91 1.66
C LEU A 72 1.20 -2.40 2.03
N MET A 73 1.89 -1.73 2.96
CA MET A 73 3.21 -2.16 3.43
C MET A 73 3.17 -3.50 4.17
N LEU A 74 2.16 -3.73 5.00
CA LEU A 74 1.95 -5.04 5.62
C LEU A 74 1.79 -6.14 4.57
N PHE A 75 0.99 -5.87 3.53
CA PHE A 75 0.75 -6.80 2.44
C PHE A 75 2.03 -7.06 1.62
N PHE A 76 2.83 -6.02 1.32
CA PHE A 76 4.16 -6.22 0.70
C PHE A 76 5.06 -7.06 1.54
N GLY A 77 5.11 -6.80 2.84
CA GLY A 77 5.92 -7.60 3.74
C GLY A 77 5.53 -9.07 3.68
N GLN A 78 4.24 -9.38 3.63
CA GLN A 78 3.78 -10.76 3.48
C GLN A 78 4.15 -11.39 2.13
N ILE A 79 3.93 -10.68 1.02
CA ILE A 79 4.33 -11.17 -0.32
C ILE A 79 5.84 -11.41 -0.34
N TYR A 80 6.61 -10.45 0.14
CA TYR A 80 8.06 -10.51 0.17
C TYR A 80 8.56 -11.64 1.07
N ARG A 81 7.93 -11.89 2.22
CA ARG A 81 8.27 -13.03 3.09
C ARG A 81 8.11 -14.36 2.36
N ARG A 82 7.05 -14.52 1.57
CA ARG A 82 6.85 -15.74 0.78
C ARG A 82 7.86 -15.88 -0.32
N TYR A 83 8.12 -14.78 -1.02
CA TYR A 83 9.18 -14.70 -1.99
C TYR A 83 10.50 -15.14 -1.35
N ASN A 84 10.90 -14.54 -0.23
CA ASN A 84 12.15 -14.83 0.49
C ASN A 84 12.24 -16.27 1.04
N ASN A 85 11.14 -16.82 1.55
CA ASN A 85 11.11 -18.12 2.21
C ASN A 85 10.85 -19.31 1.24
N SER A 86 10.70 -19.06 -0.05
CA SER A 86 10.58 -20.14 -1.03
C SER A 86 11.89 -20.92 -1.12
N ALA A 87 11.80 -22.24 -0.92
CA ALA A 87 12.95 -23.18 -0.96
C ALA A 87 13.60 -23.36 -2.34
N ILE A 88 13.22 -22.53 -3.33
CA ILE A 88 13.75 -22.58 -4.69
C ILE A 88 14.87 -21.56 -4.76
N GLU A 89 16.09 -22.00 -5.10
CA GLU A 89 17.19 -21.10 -5.40
C GLU A 89 16.78 -20.13 -6.50
N LYS A 90 16.99 -18.84 -6.23
CA LYS A 90 16.54 -17.79 -7.13
C LYS A 90 17.68 -17.38 -8.04
N PRO A 91 17.45 -17.26 -9.35
CA PRO A 91 18.38 -16.58 -10.23
C PRO A 91 18.65 -15.16 -9.71
N PRO A 92 19.91 -14.69 -9.67
CA PRO A 92 20.28 -13.35 -9.17
C PRO A 92 19.50 -12.21 -9.86
N VAL A 93 19.15 -12.40 -11.13
CA VAL A 93 18.35 -11.45 -11.91
C VAL A 93 16.95 -11.27 -11.33
N ILE A 94 16.29 -12.35 -10.91
CA ILE A 94 14.94 -12.29 -10.34
C ILE A 94 14.98 -11.62 -8.96
N GLU A 95 16.02 -11.88 -8.17
CA GLU A 95 16.22 -11.21 -6.89
C GLU A 95 16.43 -9.69 -7.08
N ALA A 96 17.32 -9.29 -7.99
CA ALA A 96 17.55 -7.89 -8.31
C ALA A 96 16.28 -7.18 -8.82
N LEU A 97 15.54 -7.82 -9.74
CA LEU A 97 14.26 -7.28 -10.23
C LEU A 97 13.25 -7.12 -9.11
N SER A 98 13.10 -8.11 -8.22
CA SER A 98 12.19 -8.00 -7.08
C SER A 98 12.57 -6.84 -6.15
N GLY A 99 13.87 -6.62 -5.91
CA GLY A 99 14.37 -5.50 -5.13
C GLY A 99 14.06 -4.14 -5.76
N ILE A 100 14.27 -4.00 -7.08
CA ILE A 100 13.93 -2.78 -7.82
C ILE A 100 12.44 -2.50 -7.76
N VAL A 101 11.60 -3.52 -7.98
CA VAL A 101 10.14 -3.34 -7.98
C VAL A 101 9.63 -2.98 -6.58
N LEU A 102 10.19 -3.56 -5.52
CA LEU A 102 9.89 -3.15 -4.13
C LEU A 102 10.34 -1.73 -3.84
N PHE A 103 11.54 -1.36 -4.29
CA PHE A 103 12.07 0.00 -4.14
C PHE A 103 11.14 1.01 -4.79
N ILE A 104 10.73 0.78 -6.04
CA ILE A 104 9.80 1.65 -6.76
C ILE A 104 8.43 1.65 -6.10
N ALA A 105 7.92 0.50 -5.66
CA ALA A 105 6.62 0.41 -5.00
C ALA A 105 6.57 1.23 -3.70
N ILE A 106 7.55 1.05 -2.82
CA ILE A 106 7.59 1.68 -1.50
C ILE A 106 7.87 3.19 -1.63
N ASN A 107 8.89 3.57 -2.40
CA ASN A 107 9.24 4.99 -2.58
C ASN A 107 8.21 5.72 -3.44
N GLY A 108 7.67 5.04 -4.45
CA GLY A 108 6.56 5.54 -5.25
C GLY A 108 5.38 5.90 -4.36
N LEU A 109 4.95 4.99 -3.48
CA LEU A 109 3.88 5.26 -2.52
C LEU A 109 4.23 6.42 -1.59
N PHE A 110 5.43 6.39 -0.99
CA PHE A 110 5.94 7.40 -0.05
C PHE A 110 5.97 8.82 -0.62
N PHE A 111 6.23 8.99 -1.92
CA PHE A 111 6.22 10.32 -2.54
C PHE A 111 4.86 10.68 -3.14
N SER A 112 4.23 9.75 -3.86
CA SER A 112 3.04 10.04 -4.64
C SER A 112 1.80 10.23 -3.76
N MET A 113 1.65 9.46 -2.69
CA MET A 113 0.46 9.53 -1.83
C MET A 113 0.40 10.85 -1.07
N PRO A 114 1.41 11.25 -0.27
CA PRO A 114 1.37 12.54 0.42
C PRO A 114 1.33 13.72 -0.55
N SER A 115 1.96 13.65 -1.72
CA SER A 115 1.88 14.71 -2.74
C SER A 115 0.46 14.87 -3.32
N THR A 116 -0.23 13.75 -3.54
CA THR A 116 -1.59 13.77 -4.07
C THR A 116 -2.59 14.24 -3.01
N ILE A 117 -2.44 13.77 -1.77
CA ILE A 117 -3.23 14.23 -0.63
C ILE A 117 -2.99 15.71 -0.38
N TYR A 118 -1.74 16.18 -0.38
CA TYR A 118 -1.42 17.61 -0.29
C TYR A 118 -2.19 18.42 -1.34
N SER A 119 -2.11 18.00 -2.60
CA SER A 119 -2.80 18.69 -3.70
C SER A 119 -4.32 18.75 -3.49
N MET A 120 -4.89 17.72 -2.87
CA MET A 120 -6.31 17.66 -2.53
C MET A 120 -6.64 18.53 -1.31
N LEU A 121 -5.76 18.58 -0.31
CA LEU A 121 -5.96 19.42 0.87
C LEU A 121 -5.98 20.91 0.54
N LEU A 122 -5.20 21.34 -0.44
CA LEU A 122 -5.22 22.71 -0.95
C LEU A 122 -6.56 23.14 -1.56
N THR A 123 -7.46 22.20 -1.89
CA THR A 123 -8.79 22.56 -2.39
C THR A 123 -9.79 22.85 -1.27
N PHE A 124 -9.45 22.61 -0.01
CA PHE A 124 -10.31 22.90 1.14
C PHE A 124 -10.05 24.33 1.63
N PRO A 125 -11.05 25.22 1.65
CA PRO A 125 -10.86 26.63 2.01
C PRO A 125 -10.42 26.84 3.46
N ASP A 126 -10.77 25.90 4.35
CA ASP A 126 -10.44 25.97 5.78
C ASP A 126 -9.13 25.25 6.13
N PHE A 127 -8.43 24.68 5.15
CA PHE A 127 -7.18 23.98 5.42
C PHE A 127 -6.02 24.97 5.54
N GLU A 128 -5.37 24.97 6.70
CA GLU A 128 -4.30 25.91 7.00
C GLU A 128 -3.10 25.72 6.06
N HIS A 129 -2.72 26.78 5.38
CA HIS A 129 -1.52 26.77 4.54
C HIS A 129 -0.26 26.79 5.39
N GLY A 130 0.73 25.99 5.03
CA GLY A 130 2.02 25.87 5.70
C GLY A 130 2.22 24.60 6.54
N VAL A 131 1.18 23.82 6.85
CA VAL A 131 1.32 22.52 7.57
C VAL A 131 1.56 21.33 6.64
N GLU A 132 1.70 21.55 5.34
CA GLU A 132 1.53 20.48 4.36
C GLU A 132 2.72 19.55 4.27
N PHE A 133 3.91 20.10 4.50
CA PHE A 133 5.13 19.30 4.61
C PHE A 133 5.08 18.34 5.82
N ALA A 134 4.22 18.61 6.82
CA ALA A 134 4.01 17.73 7.97
C ALA A 134 3.26 16.43 7.61
N ILE A 135 2.71 16.31 6.39
CA ILE A 135 2.09 15.07 5.90
C ILE A 135 3.17 14.03 5.53
N VAL A 136 4.35 14.47 5.10
CA VAL A 136 5.43 13.55 4.66
C VAL A 136 5.96 12.69 5.82
N PRO A 137 6.25 13.24 7.02
CA PRO A 137 6.65 12.40 8.15
C PRO A 137 5.53 11.49 8.66
N VAL A 138 4.26 11.90 8.52
CA VAL A 138 3.11 11.03 8.83
C VAL A 138 3.12 9.83 7.90
N SER A 139 3.19 10.06 6.58
CA SER A 139 3.24 9.00 5.58
C SER A 139 4.42 8.05 5.83
N GLY A 140 5.61 8.62 6.01
CA GLY A 140 6.80 7.82 6.26
C GLY A 140 6.76 7.04 7.57
N ALA A 141 6.15 7.57 8.64
CA ALA A 141 5.94 6.83 9.87
C ALA A 141 5.08 5.58 9.65
N PHE A 142 3.94 5.69 8.96
CA PHE A 142 3.08 4.55 8.66
C PHE A 142 3.73 3.53 7.72
N ILE A 143 4.53 3.99 6.75
CA ILE A 143 5.32 3.11 5.90
C ILE A 143 6.37 2.35 6.72
N ILE A 144 7.14 3.05 7.57
CA ILE A 144 8.17 2.44 8.43
C ILE A 144 7.53 1.39 9.35
N ILE A 145 6.40 1.71 9.99
CA ILE A 145 5.69 0.79 10.87
C ILE A 145 5.18 -0.41 10.07
N GLY A 146 4.49 -0.18 8.94
CA GLY A 146 3.94 -1.23 8.09
C GLY A 146 5.02 -2.18 7.56
N VAL A 147 6.16 -1.65 7.11
CA VAL A 147 7.31 -2.45 6.69
C VAL A 147 7.87 -3.22 7.87
N SER A 148 8.07 -2.57 9.01
CA SER A 148 8.65 -3.20 10.21
C SER A 148 7.81 -4.38 10.72
N VAL A 149 6.48 -4.29 10.62
CA VAL A 149 5.57 -5.37 11.01
C VAL A 149 5.42 -6.43 9.91
N GLY A 150 5.43 -6.03 8.63
CA GLY A 150 5.17 -6.92 7.51
C GLY A 150 6.36 -7.79 7.09
N PHE A 151 7.57 -7.22 7.09
CA PHE A 151 8.77 -7.84 6.52
C PHE A 151 9.45 -8.82 7.49
N PRO A 152 10.26 -9.78 6.99
CA PRO A 152 10.91 -10.75 7.86
C PRO A 152 12.05 -10.10 8.65
N LEU A 153 12.22 -10.53 9.90
CA LEU A 153 13.19 -9.96 10.84
C LEU A 153 14.64 -9.98 10.29
N ASN A 154 15.02 -11.03 9.56
CA ASN A 154 16.36 -11.18 8.98
C ASN A 154 16.79 -10.01 8.07
N LYS A 155 15.83 -9.30 7.48
CA LYS A 155 16.08 -8.16 6.58
C LYS A 155 16.34 -6.84 7.31
N PHE A 156 16.08 -6.77 8.62
CA PHE A 156 16.40 -5.59 9.42
C PHE A 156 17.82 -5.58 9.95
N LYS A 157 18.61 -6.65 9.73
CA LYS A 157 20.03 -6.68 10.10
C LYS A 157 20.80 -5.57 9.40
N GLU A 158 20.41 -5.27 8.16
CA GLU A 158 20.93 -4.16 7.36
C GLU A 158 19.79 -3.17 7.08
N VAL A 159 20.13 -1.90 6.84
CA VAL A 159 19.11 -0.92 6.39
C VAL A 159 18.90 -1.21 4.91
N GLU A 160 17.83 -1.93 4.61
CA GLU A 160 17.47 -2.24 3.23
C GLU A 160 17.32 -0.95 2.40
N PRO A 161 17.83 -0.91 1.15
CA PRO A 161 17.83 0.30 0.32
C PRO A 161 16.44 0.93 0.16
N PHE A 162 15.38 0.10 0.12
CA PHE A 162 13.99 0.57 -0.02
C PHE A 162 13.44 1.32 1.21
N LEU A 163 14.03 1.12 2.39
CA LEU A 163 13.65 1.82 3.64
C LEU A 163 14.51 3.05 3.93
N SER A 164 15.68 3.17 3.29
CA SER A 164 16.63 4.24 3.59
C SER A 164 16.04 5.64 3.36
N ILE A 165 15.27 5.81 2.27
CA ILE A 165 14.62 7.08 1.91
C ILE A 165 13.47 7.42 2.87
N PRO A 166 12.47 6.54 3.10
CA PRO A 166 11.43 6.80 4.09
C PRO A 166 12.00 7.13 5.47
N LEU A 167 13.01 6.39 5.94
CA LEU A 167 13.68 6.69 7.20
C LEU A 167 14.31 8.09 7.16
N ALA A 168 15.25 8.35 6.25
CA ALA A 168 15.98 9.61 6.22
C ALA A 168 15.07 10.85 6.12
N ILE A 169 14.08 10.80 5.22
CA ILE A 169 13.16 11.91 4.98
C ILE A 169 12.18 12.09 6.15
N THR A 170 11.65 11.00 6.71
CA THR A 170 10.77 11.09 7.91
C THR A 170 11.50 11.68 9.10
N GLY A 171 12.77 11.31 9.31
CA GLY A 171 13.58 11.88 10.38
C GLY A 171 13.84 13.37 10.18
N LEU A 172 14.35 13.74 9.00
CA LEU A 172 14.69 15.12 8.68
C LEU A 172 13.46 16.03 8.71
N LEU A 173 12.44 15.69 7.91
CA LEU A 173 11.21 16.48 7.84
C LEU A 173 10.38 16.36 9.12
N GLY A 174 10.47 15.26 9.85
CA GLY A 174 9.80 15.10 11.15
C GLY A 174 10.29 16.11 12.16
N VAL A 175 11.61 16.33 12.27
CA VAL A 175 12.17 17.36 13.16
C VAL A 175 11.70 18.75 12.74
N VAL A 176 11.78 19.08 11.45
CA VAL A 176 11.32 20.38 10.93
C VAL A 176 9.83 20.59 11.19
N SER A 177 9.01 19.55 11.01
CA SER A 177 7.55 19.59 11.21
C SER A 177 7.18 19.76 12.67
N VAL A 178 7.88 19.07 13.58
CA VAL A 178 7.70 19.25 15.02
C VAL A 178 8.01 20.70 15.41
N LEU A 179 9.15 21.24 14.98
CA LEU A 179 9.53 22.62 15.31
C LEU A 179 8.48 23.62 14.80
N TYR A 180 8.06 23.48 13.54
CA TYR A 180 7.03 24.33 12.97
C TYR A 180 5.72 24.24 13.76
N ILE A 181 5.24 23.03 14.07
CA ILE A 181 4.00 22.84 14.82
C ILE A 181 4.12 23.42 16.24
N VAL A 182 5.28 23.32 16.89
CA VAL A 182 5.52 23.97 18.19
C VAL A 182 5.38 25.49 18.07
N PHE A 183 5.96 26.10 17.03
CA PHE A 183 5.89 27.55 16.84
C PHE A 183 4.49 28.04 16.43
N SER A 184 3.76 27.27 15.61
CA SER A 184 2.45 27.67 15.10
C SER A 184 1.30 27.32 16.04
N PHE A 185 1.34 26.15 16.69
CA PHE A 185 0.22 25.59 17.46
C PHE A 185 0.56 25.33 18.94
N GLY A 186 1.79 25.63 19.35
CA GLY A 186 2.27 25.47 20.71
C GLY A 186 2.89 24.11 21.01
N VAL A 187 3.58 24.04 22.15
CA VAL A 187 4.44 22.92 22.55
C VAL A 187 3.66 21.60 22.63
N ILE A 188 2.43 21.62 23.15
CA ILE A 188 1.63 20.39 23.32
C ILE A 188 1.32 19.76 21.95
N ALA A 189 0.90 20.56 20.96
CA ALA A 189 0.60 20.06 19.62
C ALA A 189 1.85 19.47 18.95
N GLY A 190 2.99 20.15 19.07
CA GLY A 190 4.25 19.67 18.53
C GLY A 190 4.73 18.36 19.19
N LEU A 191 4.57 18.22 20.51
CA LEU A 191 4.88 16.98 21.23
C LEU A 191 3.95 15.83 20.80
N LEU A 192 2.65 16.08 20.68
CA LEU A 192 1.69 15.08 20.21
C LEU A 192 2.01 14.63 18.78
N TYR A 193 2.37 15.57 17.91
CA TYR A 193 2.80 15.25 16.55
C TYR A 193 4.11 14.43 16.55
N ALA A 194 5.09 14.80 17.38
CA ALA A 194 6.38 14.12 17.49
C ALA A 194 6.26 12.64 17.86
N LEU A 195 5.21 12.26 18.61
CA LEU A 195 4.97 10.86 18.99
C LEU A 195 4.93 9.94 17.77
N MET A 196 4.41 10.40 16.63
CA MET A 196 4.25 9.55 15.45
C MET A 196 5.59 9.14 14.81
N PRO A 197 6.44 10.06 14.32
CA PRO A 197 7.74 9.68 13.77
C PRO A 197 8.62 9.01 14.83
N VAL A 198 8.63 9.49 16.08
CA VAL A 198 9.42 8.87 17.16
C VAL A 198 8.99 7.42 17.39
N THR A 199 7.69 7.13 17.45
CA THR A 199 7.18 5.77 17.61
C THR A 199 7.55 4.89 16.43
N ALA A 200 7.48 5.40 15.20
CA ALA A 200 7.90 4.65 14.02
C ALA A 200 9.38 4.25 14.08
N TYR A 201 10.26 5.18 14.47
CA TYR A 201 11.68 4.89 14.69
C TYR A 201 11.91 3.90 15.82
N LEU A 202 11.25 4.07 16.96
CA LEU A 202 11.37 3.15 18.09
C LEU A 202 10.94 1.73 17.69
N ILE A 203 9.80 1.58 17.01
CA ILE A 203 9.33 0.29 16.50
C ILE A 203 10.37 -0.34 15.57
N HIS A 204 10.92 0.43 14.62
CA HIS A 204 11.95 -0.05 13.71
C HIS A 204 13.22 -0.50 14.47
N PHE A 205 13.74 0.30 15.39
CA PHE A 205 14.93 -0.01 16.16
C PHE A 205 14.74 -1.22 17.08
N PHE A 206 13.63 -1.31 17.81
CA PHE A 206 13.34 -2.46 18.67
C PHE A 206 13.21 -3.76 17.86
N LEU A 207 12.58 -3.70 16.68
CA LEU A 207 12.45 -4.88 15.81
C LEU A 207 13.78 -5.27 15.16
N LYS A 208 14.60 -4.29 14.77
CA LYS A 208 15.97 -4.51 14.30
C LYS A 208 16.84 -5.17 15.37
N GLU A 209 16.80 -4.66 16.60
CA GLU A 209 17.56 -5.22 17.71
C GLU A 209 17.06 -6.64 18.06
N ARG A 210 15.75 -6.85 18.06
CA ARG A 210 15.16 -8.18 18.23
C ARG A 210 15.61 -9.13 17.12
N ALA A 211 15.64 -8.70 15.87
CA ALA A 211 16.12 -9.49 14.74
C ALA A 211 17.61 -9.88 14.86
N ALA A 212 18.43 -8.99 15.43
CA ALA A 212 19.83 -9.28 15.71
C ALA A 212 19.99 -10.33 16.83
N ARG A 213 19.13 -10.29 17.85
CA ARG A 213 19.20 -11.17 19.03
C ARG A 213 18.50 -12.52 18.85
N SER A 214 17.45 -12.59 18.04
CA SER A 214 16.67 -13.82 17.84
C SER A 214 16.82 -14.33 16.40
N GLY A 215 17.37 -15.54 16.26
CA GLY A 215 17.11 -16.36 15.07
C GLY A 215 15.60 -16.49 14.86
N GLU A 216 15.17 -16.49 13.59
CA GLU A 216 13.78 -16.30 13.11
C GLU A 216 12.68 -16.52 14.16
N ALA A 217 11.93 -15.46 14.48
CA ALA A 217 10.82 -15.55 15.41
C ALA A 217 9.75 -16.52 14.87
N LYS A 218 9.46 -17.56 15.67
CA LYS A 218 8.39 -18.53 15.38
C LYS A 218 7.04 -17.81 15.23
N PRO A 219 6.17 -18.28 14.30
CA PRO A 219 4.88 -17.64 14.07
C PRO A 219 4.02 -17.65 15.35
N ARG A 220 3.42 -16.49 15.67
CA ARG A 220 2.39 -16.38 16.71
C ARG A 220 1.16 -17.21 16.31
N SER A 221 0.47 -17.76 17.31
CA SER A 221 -0.85 -18.44 17.31
C SER A 221 -1.45 -18.79 15.93
N LYS A 222 -1.67 -20.08 15.67
CA LYS A 222 -2.30 -20.60 14.44
C LYS A 222 -3.61 -19.88 14.07
N VAL A 223 -4.45 -19.57 15.06
CA VAL A 223 -5.74 -18.87 14.85
C VAL A 223 -5.54 -17.45 14.34
N LEU A 224 -4.62 -16.70 14.95
CA LEU A 224 -4.26 -15.35 14.51
C LEU A 224 -3.62 -15.37 13.11
N GLY A 225 -2.84 -16.41 12.80
CA GLY A 225 -2.29 -16.63 11.46
C GLY A 225 -3.38 -16.82 10.40
N THR A 226 -4.41 -17.63 10.67
CA THR A 226 -5.50 -17.89 9.73
C THR A 226 -6.41 -16.67 9.54
N ILE A 227 -6.66 -15.88 10.59
CA ILE A 227 -7.45 -14.64 10.46
C ILE A 227 -6.68 -13.60 9.63
N ALA A 228 -5.40 -13.40 9.95
CA ALA A 228 -4.54 -12.48 9.19
C ALA A 228 -4.39 -12.90 7.72
N ALA A 229 -4.48 -14.20 7.44
CA ALA A 229 -4.41 -14.76 6.10
C ALA A 229 -5.55 -14.33 5.18
N VAL A 230 -6.73 -14.07 5.73
CA VAL A 230 -7.92 -13.66 4.97
C VAL A 230 -8.14 -12.16 5.06
N LEU A 231 -8.03 -11.60 6.27
CA LEU A 231 -8.30 -10.17 6.49
C LEU A 231 -7.25 -9.28 5.83
N LEU A 232 -5.96 -9.64 5.88
CA LEU A 232 -4.93 -8.75 5.34
C LEU A 232 -5.08 -8.53 3.83
N PRO A 233 -5.25 -9.57 2.99
CA PRO A 233 -5.53 -9.38 1.56
C PRO A 233 -6.75 -8.49 1.30
N ILE A 234 -7.82 -8.65 2.07
CA ILE A 234 -9.05 -7.84 1.91
C ILE A 234 -8.78 -6.38 2.27
N THR A 235 -8.13 -6.11 3.42
CA THR A 235 -7.78 -4.75 3.84
C THR A 235 -6.79 -4.10 2.89
N ALA A 236 -5.86 -4.87 2.31
CA ALA A 236 -4.91 -4.38 1.32
C ALA A 236 -5.61 -4.06 -0.01
N ALA A 237 -6.58 -4.88 -0.44
CA ALA A 237 -7.40 -4.58 -1.62
C ALA A 237 -8.25 -3.32 -1.44
N LEU A 238 -8.81 -3.11 -0.24
CA LEU A 238 -9.53 -1.87 0.12
C LEU A 238 -8.58 -0.67 0.10
N ALA A 239 -7.45 -0.75 0.79
CA ALA A 239 -6.40 0.29 0.80
C ALA A 239 -5.92 0.64 -0.61
N LEU A 240 -5.71 -0.37 -1.46
CA LEU A 240 -5.30 -0.19 -2.85
C LEU A 240 -6.39 0.54 -3.65
N SER A 241 -7.65 0.17 -3.47
CA SER A 241 -8.77 0.77 -4.18
C SER A 241 -8.96 2.24 -3.77
N VAL A 242 -8.89 2.51 -2.47
CA VAL A 242 -8.88 3.88 -1.96
C VAL A 242 -7.73 4.68 -2.57
N TRP A 243 -6.50 4.15 -2.56
CA TRP A 243 -5.36 4.85 -3.16
C TRP A 243 -5.58 5.13 -4.66
N GLN A 244 -6.08 4.15 -5.40
CA GLN A 244 -6.35 4.26 -6.82
C GLN A 244 -7.43 5.29 -7.15
N GLU A 245 -8.45 5.39 -6.30
CA GLU A 245 -9.48 6.41 -6.41
C GLU A 245 -8.88 7.81 -6.33
N ILE A 246 -8.01 8.07 -5.35
CA ILE A 246 -7.32 9.36 -5.18
C ILE A 246 -6.50 9.70 -6.42
N VAL A 247 -5.75 8.72 -6.94
CA VAL A 247 -4.92 8.86 -8.14
C VAL A 247 -5.77 9.20 -9.38
N VAL A 248 -6.92 8.56 -9.55
CA VAL A 248 -7.81 8.81 -10.69
C VAL A 248 -8.47 10.16 -10.58
N VAL A 249 -9.06 10.47 -9.43
CA VAL A 249 -9.68 11.77 -9.15
C VAL A 249 -8.69 12.88 -9.49
N ARG A 250 -7.46 12.79 -8.97
CA ARG A 250 -6.43 13.79 -9.26
C ARG A 250 -6.08 13.86 -10.74
N SER A 251 -5.91 12.71 -11.40
CA SER A 251 -5.59 12.66 -12.83
C SER A 251 -6.66 13.35 -13.66
N VAL A 252 -7.94 13.09 -13.35
CA VAL A 252 -9.06 13.71 -14.05
C VAL A 252 -9.08 15.20 -13.77
N MET A 253 -8.93 15.65 -12.53
CA MET A 253 -8.91 17.08 -12.19
C MET A 253 -7.80 17.84 -12.92
N VAL A 254 -6.56 17.34 -12.91
CA VAL A 254 -5.43 17.98 -13.60
C VAL A 254 -5.62 18.01 -15.12
N MET A 255 -6.24 16.97 -15.69
CA MET A 255 -6.49 16.88 -17.13
C MET A 255 -7.83 17.49 -17.57
N SER A 256 -8.60 18.06 -16.63
CA SER A 256 -9.81 18.83 -16.94
C SER A 256 -9.47 20.27 -17.31
N ASP A 257 -8.22 20.70 -17.14
CA ASP A 257 -7.75 22.00 -17.60
C ASP A 257 -7.90 22.12 -19.13
N PRO A 258 -8.45 23.24 -19.64
CA PRO A 258 -8.68 23.43 -21.07
C PRO A 258 -7.35 23.34 -21.84
N GLY A 259 -7.17 22.28 -22.62
CA GLY A 259 -6.00 22.06 -23.48
C GLY A 259 -5.26 20.75 -23.26
N GLN A 260 -5.55 19.99 -22.20
CA GLN A 260 -4.95 18.67 -22.00
C GLN A 260 -5.96 17.55 -22.34
N ALA A 261 -5.62 16.69 -23.29
CA ALA A 261 -6.40 15.48 -23.54
C ALA A 261 -6.08 14.44 -22.46
N PHE A 262 -7.12 13.92 -21.79
CA PHE A 262 -6.99 12.72 -20.96
C PHE A 262 -6.54 11.56 -21.87
N THR A 263 -5.28 11.14 -21.72
CA THR A 263 -4.77 9.94 -22.38
C THR A 263 -4.62 8.84 -21.35
N GLY A 264 -5.06 7.63 -21.68
CA GLY A 264 -4.92 6.50 -20.76
C GLY A 264 -3.46 6.16 -20.43
N TRP A 265 -2.53 6.66 -21.24
CA TRP A 265 -1.09 6.59 -20.99
C TRP A 265 -0.67 7.35 -19.72
N ASN A 266 -1.19 8.55 -19.49
CA ASN A 266 -0.83 9.34 -18.30
C ASN A 266 -1.29 8.65 -17.02
N LEU A 267 -2.48 8.05 -17.02
CA LEU A 267 -2.97 7.27 -15.89
C LEU A 267 -2.07 6.05 -15.64
N LEU A 268 -1.63 5.35 -16.69
CA LEU A 268 -0.73 4.21 -16.57
C LEU A 268 0.63 4.60 -16.00
N VAL A 269 1.24 5.69 -16.48
CA VAL A 269 2.50 6.22 -15.96
C VAL A 269 2.35 6.62 -14.50
N LEU A 270 1.26 7.30 -14.13
CA LEU A 270 1.01 7.68 -12.75
C LEU A 270 0.81 6.45 -11.86
N MET A 271 0.11 5.41 -12.33
CA MET A 271 -0.02 4.14 -11.62
C MET A 271 1.30 3.37 -11.49
N LEU A 272 2.21 3.52 -12.46
CA LEU A 272 3.56 2.96 -12.38
C LEU A 272 4.40 3.68 -11.31
N VAL A 273 4.45 5.02 -11.38
CA VAL A 273 5.26 5.86 -10.47
C VAL A 273 4.70 5.86 -9.04
N SER A 274 3.38 5.75 -8.87
CA SER A 274 2.74 5.66 -7.56
C SER A 274 2.92 4.30 -6.86
N GLY A 275 3.65 3.38 -7.48
CA GLY A 275 3.84 2.03 -6.98
C GLY A 275 2.66 1.09 -7.27
N LEU A 276 1.47 1.57 -7.64
CA LEU A 276 0.28 0.73 -7.84
C LEU A 276 0.47 -0.44 -8.82
N LEU A 277 1.11 -0.20 -9.96
CA LEU A 277 1.40 -1.24 -10.96
C LEU A 277 2.53 -2.19 -10.49
N PRO A 278 3.69 -1.69 -10.01
CA PRO A 278 4.74 -2.50 -9.37
C PRO A 278 4.21 -3.47 -8.31
N ILE A 279 3.30 -2.99 -7.47
CA ILE A 279 2.65 -3.74 -6.40
C ILE A 279 1.90 -4.95 -6.93
N ARG A 280 1.13 -4.76 -8.01
CA ARG A 280 0.34 -5.84 -8.62
C ARG A 280 1.21 -6.83 -9.38
N LEU A 281 2.26 -6.36 -10.04
CA LEU A 281 3.24 -7.23 -10.68
C LEU A 281 3.93 -8.13 -9.65
N LEU A 282 4.34 -7.59 -8.50
CA LEU A 282 4.94 -8.40 -7.42
C LEU A 282 3.97 -9.44 -6.88
N ALA A 283 2.70 -9.08 -6.67
CA ALA A 283 1.68 -10.02 -6.20
C ALA A 283 1.46 -11.16 -7.20
N ALA A 284 1.38 -10.85 -8.51
CA ALA A 284 1.17 -11.85 -9.56
C ALA A 284 2.39 -12.76 -9.80
N LEU A 285 3.60 -12.25 -9.49
CA LEU A 285 4.87 -12.99 -9.65
C LEU A 285 5.36 -13.62 -8.33
N ALA A 286 4.58 -13.51 -7.26
CA ALA A 286 4.96 -14.02 -5.96
C ALA A 286 5.02 -15.56 -5.94
N PRO A 287 6.10 -16.15 -5.40
CA PRO A 287 6.15 -17.57 -5.13
C PRO A 287 5.15 -18.01 -4.04
N PRO A 288 4.57 -19.21 -4.15
CA PRO A 288 4.73 -20.17 -5.25
C PRO A 288 3.97 -19.73 -6.50
N TYR A 289 4.67 -19.65 -7.65
CA TYR A 289 4.03 -19.31 -8.91
C TYR A 289 2.98 -20.37 -9.27
N LYS A 290 1.76 -19.92 -9.52
CA LYS A 290 0.60 -20.75 -9.86
C LYS A 290 -0.03 -20.23 -11.15
N PRO A 291 -0.05 -21.01 -12.25
CA PRO A 291 -0.58 -20.56 -13.53
C PRO A 291 -2.02 -20.05 -13.45
N VAL A 292 -2.87 -20.69 -12.63
CA VAL A 292 -4.26 -20.27 -12.45
C VAL A 292 -4.34 -18.90 -11.78
N ASN A 293 -3.53 -18.64 -10.76
CA ASN A 293 -3.44 -17.31 -10.14
C ASN A 293 -2.99 -16.26 -11.15
N THR A 294 -2.00 -16.55 -11.99
CA THR A 294 -1.55 -15.59 -13.01
C THR A 294 -2.66 -15.24 -13.99
N VAL A 295 -3.43 -16.23 -14.47
CA VAL A 295 -4.58 -15.97 -15.36
C VAL A 295 -5.64 -15.12 -14.64
N ILE A 296 -5.99 -15.47 -13.40
CA ILE A 296 -6.99 -14.72 -12.61
C ILE A 296 -6.50 -13.31 -12.30
N ALA A 297 -5.22 -13.14 -11.95
CA ALA A 297 -4.61 -11.85 -11.70
C ALA A 297 -4.62 -10.97 -12.96
N VAL A 298 -4.30 -11.52 -14.14
CA VAL A 298 -4.37 -10.79 -15.41
C VAL A 298 -5.81 -10.38 -15.74
N LEU A 299 -6.77 -11.29 -15.59
CA LEU A 299 -8.19 -10.99 -15.84
C LEU A 299 -8.74 -9.97 -14.84
N SER A 300 -8.41 -10.11 -13.55
CA SER A 300 -8.77 -9.17 -12.49
C SER A 300 -8.15 -7.80 -12.75
N LEU A 301 -6.88 -7.76 -13.16
CA LEU A 301 -6.17 -6.53 -13.54
C LEU A 301 -6.83 -5.85 -14.74
N ALA A 302 -7.15 -6.60 -15.80
CA ALA A 302 -7.82 -6.07 -16.98
C ALA A 302 -9.23 -5.53 -16.65
N PHE A 303 -10.03 -6.30 -15.90
CA PHE A 303 -11.35 -5.88 -15.44
C PHE A 303 -11.27 -4.63 -14.55
N TYR A 304 -10.26 -4.60 -13.69
CA TYR A 304 -9.99 -3.47 -12.82
C TYR A 304 -9.66 -2.21 -13.63
N PHE A 305 -8.70 -2.26 -14.55
CA PHE A 305 -8.31 -1.10 -15.37
C PHE A 305 -9.46 -0.59 -16.21
N THR A 306 -10.20 -1.49 -16.88
CA THR A 306 -11.36 -1.09 -17.68
C THR A 306 -12.43 -0.41 -16.84
N SER A 307 -12.73 -0.93 -15.65
CA SER A 307 -13.67 -0.30 -14.71
C SER A 307 -13.19 1.08 -14.25
N LEU A 308 -11.88 1.21 -13.99
CA LEU A 308 -11.26 2.46 -13.58
C LEU A 308 -11.31 3.53 -14.69
N PHE A 309 -11.01 3.15 -15.93
CA PHE A 309 -11.11 4.03 -17.09
C PHE A 309 -12.54 4.51 -17.31
N THR A 310 -13.52 3.60 -17.26
CA THR A 310 -14.93 3.96 -17.38
C THR A 310 -15.38 4.91 -16.26
N ALA A 311 -14.91 4.71 -15.03
CA ALA A 311 -15.21 5.62 -13.92
C ALA A 311 -14.58 7.01 -14.15
N ALA A 312 -13.32 7.06 -14.61
CA ALA A 312 -12.61 8.29 -14.90
C ALA A 312 -13.29 9.12 -16.02
N GLU A 313 -13.72 8.46 -17.10
CA GLU A 313 -14.45 9.10 -18.22
C GLU A 313 -15.77 9.71 -17.75
N LYS A 314 -16.58 8.94 -17.01
CA LYS A 314 -17.85 9.44 -16.48
C LYS A 314 -17.66 10.58 -15.49
N PHE A 315 -16.63 10.50 -14.65
CA PHE A 315 -16.32 11.57 -13.71
C PHE A 315 -15.86 12.84 -14.42
N ARG A 316 -15.11 12.72 -15.52
CA ARG A 316 -14.75 13.87 -16.37
C ARG A 316 -15.99 14.53 -16.97
N GLU A 317 -16.94 13.75 -17.47
CA GLU A 317 -18.22 14.28 -17.98
C GLU A 317 -19.02 14.99 -16.89
N PHE A 318 -18.96 14.50 -15.66
CA PHE A 318 -19.58 15.14 -14.51
C PHE A 318 -18.92 16.49 -14.19
N ILE A 319 -17.58 16.53 -14.08
CA ILE A 319 -16.83 17.78 -13.84
C ILE A 319 -17.10 18.81 -14.94
N ALA A 320 -17.14 18.42 -16.21
CA ALA A 320 -17.40 19.33 -17.32
C ALA A 320 -18.78 20.00 -17.29
N LYS A 321 -19.72 19.45 -16.50
CA LYS A 321 -21.07 20.02 -16.29
C LYS A 321 -21.14 20.93 -15.07
N LEU A 322 -20.14 20.92 -14.20
CA LEU A 322 -20.10 21.81 -13.05
C LEU A 322 -19.85 23.25 -13.55
N PRO A 323 -20.53 24.25 -12.97
CA PRO A 323 -20.25 25.65 -13.30
C PRO A 323 -18.78 25.96 -12.98
N ALA A 324 -18.11 26.67 -13.89
CA ALA A 324 -16.75 27.14 -13.65
C ALA A 324 -16.73 27.99 -12.36
N PRO A 325 -15.72 27.82 -11.50
CA PRO A 325 -15.59 28.57 -10.26
C PRO A 325 -15.44 30.08 -10.49
#